data_AF-A0A534G823-F1
#
_entry.id   AF-A0A534G823-F1
#
_cell.length_a   1.000
_cell.length_b   1.000
_cell.length_c   1.000
_cell.angle_alpha   90.00
_cell.angle_beta   90.00
_cell.angle_gamma   90.00
#
_symmetry.space_group_name_H-M   'P 1'
#
loop_
_entity.id
_entity.type
_entity.pdbx_description
1 polymer ?
#
loop_
_entity_poly.entity_id
_entity_poly.type
_entity_poly.pdbx_seq_one_letter_code
_entity_poly.pdbx_strand_id
1 'polypeptide(L)'
;GCDGFHGVSRRSIPKDKIRVFERGYPFGWLGVLSRTKPVSPELIYATHERGFALCSLRSEALSRYYIQVPLTDSVDDWSDEAFFEELRRRLPGDVSAALITGPSIEKSIAPLRSFVVEPMRFGNLFLAGDAAHILPPTGARGLNTAASDIYYLYHALVDHYSKWDNRGLETYSQRALARVWKGQRFSWWMTMLLHRFPDSSPFDRRLQETELAYLFSSEEALASLAENYVGQPF
;
A
#
# COMPACT_ATOMS: atom_id res chain seq x y z
N GLY A 1 -17.63 10.11 7.10
CA GLY A 1 -17.54 9.58 5.74
C GLY A 1 -16.50 8.50 5.69
N CYS A 2 -16.93 7.24 5.58
CA CYS A 2 -16.08 6.06 5.45
C CYS A 2 -16.43 5.30 4.16
N ASP A 3 -16.74 6.05 3.11
CA ASP A 3 -17.35 5.63 1.85
C ASP A 3 -16.33 5.41 0.72
N GLY A 4 -15.06 5.26 1.08
CA GLY A 4 -13.98 4.91 0.18
C GLY A 4 -13.55 6.03 -0.77
N PHE A 5 -12.60 5.71 -1.66
CA PHE A 5 -11.99 6.69 -2.55
C PHE A 5 -13.00 7.40 -3.46
N HIS A 6 -14.05 6.69 -3.88
CA HIS A 6 -15.10 7.21 -4.73
C HIS A 6 -16.37 7.63 -3.96
N GLY A 7 -16.30 7.71 -2.64
CA GLY A 7 -17.40 8.14 -1.79
C GLY A 7 -17.94 9.54 -2.10
N VAL A 8 -19.14 9.82 -1.60
CA VAL A 8 -19.79 11.13 -1.73
C VAL A 8 -19.25 12.13 -0.71
N SER A 9 -18.86 11.66 0.48
CA SER A 9 -18.47 12.48 1.63
C SER A 9 -17.41 13.53 1.27
N ARG A 10 -16.28 13.11 0.67
CA ARG A 10 -15.21 14.04 0.28
C ARG A 10 -15.69 15.04 -0.79
N ARG A 11 -16.57 14.61 -1.70
CA ARG A 11 -17.11 15.45 -2.78
C ARG A 11 -18.12 16.49 -2.27
N SER A 12 -18.70 16.26 -1.10
CA SER A 12 -19.60 17.20 -0.43
C SER A 12 -18.86 18.39 0.21
N ILE A 13 -17.53 18.34 0.31
CA ILE A 13 -16.73 19.45 0.84
C ILE A 13 -16.43 20.44 -0.30
N PRO A 14 -16.63 21.77 -0.10
CA PRO A 14 -16.25 22.76 -1.09
C PRO A 14 -14.78 22.63 -1.50
N LYS A 15 -14.51 22.68 -2.82
CA LYS A 15 -13.16 22.42 -3.36
C LYS A 15 -12.10 23.41 -2.87
N ASP A 16 -12.49 24.64 -2.53
CA ASP A 16 -11.62 25.68 -1.98
C ASP A 16 -11.30 25.49 -0.48
N LYS A 17 -11.95 24.52 0.16
CA LYS A 17 -11.79 24.20 1.59
C LYS A 17 -10.94 22.94 1.82
N ILE A 18 -10.51 22.28 0.75
CA ILE A 18 -9.62 21.12 0.81
C ILE A 18 -8.46 21.28 -0.17
N ARG A 19 -7.30 20.77 0.22
CA ARG A 19 -6.12 20.62 -0.62
C ARG A 19 -5.90 19.14 -0.89
N VAL A 20 -5.66 18.81 -2.15
CA VAL A 20 -5.36 17.45 -2.59
C VAL A 20 -3.87 17.32 -2.89
N PHE A 21 -3.26 16.26 -2.38
CA PHE A 21 -1.92 15.84 -2.72
C PHE A 21 -1.99 14.47 -3.37
N GLU A 22 -1.43 14.34 -4.57
CA GLU A 22 -1.58 13.12 -5.35
C GLU A 22 -0.33 12.79 -6.15
N ARG A 23 -0.02 11.49 -6.23
CA ARG A 23 0.99 10.92 -7.12
C ARG A 23 0.46 9.60 -7.68
N GLY A 24 0.33 9.54 -9.01
CA GLY A 24 0.16 8.27 -9.73
C GLY A 24 1.50 7.60 -9.96
N TYR A 25 1.53 6.27 -9.96
CA TYR A 25 2.70 5.48 -10.35
C TYR A 25 2.44 4.87 -11.74
N PRO A 26 3.45 4.79 -12.63
CA PRO A 26 3.26 4.38 -14.03
C PRO A 26 3.13 2.86 -14.19
N PHE A 27 2.56 2.17 -13.21
CA PHE A 27 2.37 0.71 -13.19
C PHE A 27 1.25 0.33 -12.21
N GLY A 28 0.73 -0.88 -12.40
CA GLY A 28 -0.22 -1.55 -11.53
C GLY A 28 0.34 -2.84 -10.94
N TRP A 29 -0.43 -3.44 -10.04
CA TRP A 29 -0.22 -4.82 -9.58
C TRP A 29 -1.28 -5.72 -10.17
N LEU A 30 -0.86 -6.68 -10.99
CA LEU A 30 -1.67 -7.84 -11.34
C LEU A 30 -1.61 -8.81 -10.16
N GLY A 31 -2.73 -8.98 -9.47
CA GLY A 31 -2.87 -9.86 -8.32
C GLY A 31 -3.63 -11.14 -8.68
N VAL A 32 -3.17 -12.28 -8.18
CA VAL A 32 -3.83 -13.59 -8.32
C VAL A 32 -4.02 -14.22 -6.95
N LEU A 33 -5.27 -14.58 -6.62
CA LEU A 33 -5.60 -15.45 -5.49
C LEU A 33 -5.74 -16.89 -5.98
N SER A 34 -5.06 -17.85 -5.34
CA SER A 34 -5.12 -19.27 -5.75
C SER A 34 -5.16 -20.19 -4.54
N ARG A 35 -5.92 -21.30 -4.63
CA ARG A 35 -6.01 -22.34 -3.57
C ARG A 35 -4.78 -23.26 -3.58
N THR A 36 -3.62 -22.66 -3.41
CA THR A 36 -2.34 -23.35 -3.33
C THR A 36 -1.64 -23.04 -2.02
N LYS A 37 -0.80 -23.97 -1.57
CA LYS A 37 0.08 -23.75 -0.43
C LYS A 37 1.03 -22.57 -0.72
N PRO A 38 1.19 -21.62 0.21
CA PRO A 38 2.17 -20.56 0.07
C PRO A 38 3.58 -21.11 -0.14
N VAL A 39 4.35 -20.48 -1.04
CA VAL A 39 5.73 -20.88 -1.33
C VAL A 39 6.69 -20.68 -0.14
N SER A 40 6.33 -19.78 0.78
CA SER A 40 7.10 -19.44 1.97
C SER A 40 6.15 -19.24 3.16
N PRO A 41 6.58 -19.54 4.41
CA PRO A 41 5.82 -19.21 5.61
C PRO A 41 5.70 -17.69 5.84
N GLU A 42 6.58 -16.89 5.25
CA GLU A 42 6.60 -15.44 5.31
C GLU A 42 6.45 -14.79 3.92
N LEU A 43 6.17 -13.48 3.89
CA LEU A 43 6.08 -12.73 2.64
C LEU A 43 7.45 -12.61 1.98
N ILE A 44 7.48 -12.69 0.64
CA ILE A 44 8.67 -12.40 -0.17
C ILE A 44 8.37 -11.20 -1.06
N TYR A 45 9.06 -10.08 -0.80
CA TYR A 45 9.12 -8.95 -1.73
C TYR A 45 10.33 -9.13 -2.63
N ALA A 46 10.12 -9.18 -3.94
CA ALA A 46 11.18 -9.36 -4.92
C ALA A 46 11.26 -8.15 -5.86
N THR A 47 12.46 -7.59 -5.99
CA THR A 47 12.79 -6.63 -7.05
C THR A 47 13.61 -7.35 -8.12
N HIS A 48 13.12 -7.34 -9.36
CA HIS A 48 13.76 -8.02 -10.48
C HIS A 48 13.85 -7.07 -11.67
N GLU A 49 14.82 -7.24 -12.58
CA GLU A 49 14.91 -6.41 -13.80
C GLU A 49 13.61 -6.40 -14.62
N ARG A 50 12.82 -7.48 -14.56
CA ARG A 50 11.51 -7.63 -15.19
C ARG A 50 10.35 -6.95 -14.44
N GLY A 51 10.62 -6.32 -13.30
CA GLY A 51 9.61 -5.69 -12.45
C GLY A 51 9.51 -6.32 -11.06
N PHE A 52 8.73 -5.69 -10.20
CA PHE A 52 8.42 -6.17 -8.86
C PHE A 52 7.58 -7.46 -8.87
N ALA A 53 7.75 -8.30 -7.85
CA ALA A 53 6.87 -9.40 -7.50
C ALA A 53 6.67 -9.51 -5.98
N LEU A 54 5.52 -10.04 -5.56
CA LEU A 54 5.19 -10.29 -4.15
C LEU A 54 4.58 -11.68 -4.00
N CYS A 55 5.18 -12.49 -3.14
CA CYS A 55 4.57 -13.70 -2.60
C CYS A 55 3.96 -13.39 -1.24
N SER A 56 2.64 -13.48 -1.15
CA SER A 56 1.88 -13.30 0.09
C SER A 56 0.93 -14.49 0.30
N LEU A 57 0.29 -14.51 1.46
CA LEU A 57 -0.59 -15.60 1.87
C LEU A 57 -1.87 -15.08 2.52
N ARG A 58 -2.85 -15.96 2.61
CA ARG A 58 -4.09 -15.79 3.39
C ARG A 58 -4.24 -16.90 4.42
N SER A 59 -3.83 -18.12 4.08
CA SER A 59 -3.74 -19.28 4.99
C SER A 59 -2.75 -20.30 4.42
N GLU A 60 -2.55 -21.42 5.12
CA GLU A 60 -1.68 -22.52 4.68
C GLU A 60 -2.11 -23.17 3.34
N ALA A 61 -3.34 -22.93 2.88
CA ALA A 61 -3.89 -23.47 1.64
C ALA A 61 -4.41 -22.39 0.67
N LEU A 62 -4.11 -21.11 0.94
CA LEU A 62 -4.60 -20.00 0.14
C LEU A 62 -3.52 -18.92 -0.01
N SER A 63 -3.05 -18.75 -1.25
CA SER A 63 -1.95 -17.86 -1.60
C SER A 63 -2.42 -16.64 -2.36
N ARG A 64 -1.75 -15.50 -2.16
CA ARG A 64 -1.96 -14.27 -2.93
C ARG A 64 -0.64 -13.80 -3.50
N TYR A 65 -0.54 -13.76 -4.83
CA TYR A 65 0.65 -13.33 -5.54
C TYR A 65 0.39 -12.04 -6.29
N TYR A 66 1.44 -11.23 -6.48
CA TYR A 66 1.37 -10.04 -7.32
C TYR A 66 2.61 -9.94 -8.21
N ILE A 67 2.41 -9.43 -9.42
CA ILE A 67 3.49 -8.96 -10.28
C ILE A 67 3.19 -7.53 -10.73
N GLN A 68 4.24 -6.71 -10.84
CA GLN A 68 4.12 -5.39 -11.47
C GLN A 68 3.84 -5.54 -12.96
N VAL A 69 2.85 -4.79 -13.45
CA VAL A 69 2.48 -4.70 -14.87
C VAL A 69 2.35 -3.24 -15.30
N PRO A 70 2.56 -2.92 -16.59
CA PRO A 70 2.21 -1.60 -17.13
C PRO A 70 0.73 -1.26 -16.93
N LEU A 71 0.40 0.03 -16.92
CA LEU A 71 -1.02 0.47 -16.84
C LEU A 71 -1.82 0.20 -18.13
N THR A 72 -1.14 -0.18 -19.22
CA THR A 72 -1.76 -0.54 -20.49
C THR A 72 -2.31 -1.96 -20.51
N ASP A 73 -1.86 -2.82 -19.59
CA ASP A 73 -2.30 -4.21 -19.52
C ASP A 73 -3.75 -4.30 -19.03
N SER A 74 -4.52 -5.22 -19.63
CA SER A 74 -5.80 -5.68 -19.12
C SER A 74 -5.63 -7.02 -18.39
N VAL A 75 -6.56 -7.33 -17.48
CA VAL A 75 -6.60 -8.65 -16.81
C VAL A 75 -6.75 -9.79 -17.83
N ASP A 76 -7.48 -9.53 -18.93
CA ASP A 76 -7.77 -10.52 -19.97
C ASP A 76 -6.52 -10.90 -20.80
N ASP A 77 -5.47 -10.06 -20.78
CA ASP A 77 -4.20 -10.34 -21.46
C ASP A 77 -3.38 -11.42 -20.73
N TRP A 78 -3.76 -11.76 -19.49
CA TRP A 78 -2.98 -12.61 -18.60
C TRP A 78 -3.72 -13.92 -18.26
N SER A 79 -3.34 -15.01 -18.92
CA SER A 79 -3.74 -16.36 -18.48
C SER A 79 -3.12 -16.71 -17.12
N ASP A 80 -3.64 -17.74 -16.44
CA ASP A 80 -3.05 -18.19 -15.18
C ASP A 80 -1.62 -18.70 -15.39
N GLU A 81 -1.40 -19.43 -16.48
CA GLU A 81 -0.08 -19.94 -16.88
C GLU A 81 0.90 -18.80 -17.12
N ALA A 82 0.50 -17.78 -17.91
CA ALA A 82 1.34 -16.61 -18.19
C ALA A 82 1.73 -15.86 -16.91
N PHE A 83 0.77 -15.67 -15.99
CA PHE A 83 1.04 -15.06 -14.68
C PHE A 83 2.06 -15.86 -13.88
N PHE A 84 1.87 -17.18 -13.72
CA PHE A 84 2.76 -17.99 -12.91
C PHE A 84 4.15 -18.16 -13.53
N GLU A 85 4.25 -18.25 -14.86
CA GLU A 85 5.54 -18.24 -15.54
C GLU A 85 6.30 -16.93 -15.31
N GLU A 86 5.62 -15.79 -15.44
CA GLU A 86 6.26 -14.49 -15.22
C GLU A 86 6.63 -14.30 -13.74
N LEU A 87 5.80 -14.76 -12.81
CA LEU A 87 6.14 -14.79 -11.39
C LEU A 87 7.41 -15.61 -11.13
N ARG A 88 7.50 -16.83 -11.70
CA ARG A 88 8.70 -17.69 -11.59
C ARG A 88 9.98 -17.01 -12.09
N ARG A 89 9.88 -16.21 -13.17
CA ARG A 89 11.01 -15.46 -13.75
C ARG A 89 11.47 -14.28 -12.88
N ARG A 90 10.67 -13.86 -11.90
CA ARG A 90 10.99 -12.73 -11.00
C ARG A 90 11.45 -13.18 -9.61
N LEU A 91 11.43 -14.49 -9.34
CA LEU A 91 11.78 -15.06 -8.05
C LEU A 91 13.15 -15.76 -8.09
N PRO A 92 13.84 -15.88 -6.95
CA PRO A 92 15.02 -16.74 -6.82
C PRO A 92 14.73 -18.18 -7.28
N GLY A 93 15.73 -18.87 -7.82
CA GLY A 93 15.55 -20.18 -8.46
C GLY A 93 15.00 -21.27 -7.54
N ASP A 94 15.42 -21.27 -6.28
CA ASP A 94 14.93 -22.17 -5.22
C ASP A 94 13.45 -21.89 -4.87
N VAL A 95 13.08 -20.62 -4.72
CA VAL A 95 11.68 -20.21 -4.48
C VAL A 95 10.80 -20.58 -5.68
N SER A 96 11.29 -20.33 -6.89
CA SER A 96 10.61 -20.62 -8.15
C SER A 96 10.36 -22.13 -8.33
N ALA A 97 11.34 -22.97 -7.97
CA ALA A 97 11.23 -24.43 -8.02
C ALA A 97 10.23 -24.98 -6.98
N ALA A 98 10.10 -24.34 -5.82
CA ALA A 98 9.16 -24.72 -4.77
C ALA A 98 7.73 -24.18 -5.00
N LEU A 99 7.51 -23.30 -5.98
CA LEU A 99 6.23 -22.64 -6.21
C LEU A 99 5.17 -23.61 -6.72
N ILE A 100 4.12 -23.81 -5.91
CA ILE A 100 2.93 -24.57 -6.28
C ILE A 100 1.91 -23.65 -6.97
N THR A 101 1.59 -23.98 -8.22
CA THR A 101 0.67 -23.21 -9.06
C THR A 101 -0.70 -23.88 -9.15
N GLY A 102 -1.73 -23.12 -9.47
CA GLY A 102 -3.10 -23.61 -9.58
C GLY A 102 -4.04 -22.51 -10.08
N PRO A 103 -5.28 -22.87 -10.46
CA PRO A 103 -6.19 -21.93 -11.08
C PRO A 103 -6.48 -20.72 -10.18
N SER A 104 -6.67 -19.56 -10.79
CA SER A 104 -7.04 -18.34 -10.06
C SER A 104 -8.50 -18.39 -9.60
N ILE A 105 -8.73 -17.98 -8.35
CA ILE A 105 -10.06 -17.73 -7.79
C ILE A 105 -10.49 -16.30 -8.13
N GLU A 106 -9.53 -15.39 -8.10
CA GLU A 106 -9.70 -13.98 -8.41
C GLU A 106 -8.41 -13.46 -9.04
N LYS A 107 -8.57 -12.65 -10.08
CA LYS A 107 -7.50 -11.96 -10.79
C LYS A 107 -7.93 -10.53 -11.05
N SER A 108 -7.08 -9.58 -10.70
CA SER A 108 -7.37 -8.16 -10.88
C SER A 108 -6.09 -7.33 -11.02
N ILE A 109 -6.17 -6.21 -11.73
CA ILE A 109 -5.10 -5.21 -11.80
C ILE A 109 -5.51 -4.03 -10.92
N ALA A 110 -4.68 -3.72 -9.92
CA ALA A 110 -4.85 -2.56 -9.05
C ALA A 110 -3.83 -1.47 -9.44
N PRO A 111 -4.25 -0.27 -9.85
CA PRO A 111 -3.33 0.84 -10.09
C PRO A 111 -2.74 1.34 -8.77
N LEU A 112 -1.46 1.71 -8.79
CA LEU A 112 -0.79 2.25 -7.61
C LEU A 112 -0.96 3.77 -7.56
N ARG A 113 -1.32 4.30 -6.39
CA ARG A 113 -1.42 5.75 -6.16
C ARG A 113 -1.10 6.12 -4.71
N SER A 114 -0.61 7.33 -4.54
CA SER A 114 -0.60 8.05 -3.26
C SER A 114 -1.61 9.20 -3.37
N PHE A 115 -2.52 9.31 -2.41
CA PHE A 115 -3.51 10.38 -2.33
C PHE A 115 -3.69 10.82 -0.88
N VAL A 116 -3.78 12.12 -0.61
CA VAL A 116 -4.12 12.69 0.70
C VAL A 116 -4.97 13.94 0.49
N VAL A 117 -6.00 14.13 1.32
CA VAL A 117 -6.75 15.38 1.41
C VAL A 117 -6.51 16.08 2.75
N GLU A 118 -6.32 17.39 2.72
CA GLU A 118 -6.17 18.23 3.91
C GLU A 118 -7.15 19.41 3.89
N PRO A 119 -7.88 19.72 4.97
CA PRO A 119 -8.05 18.89 6.17
C PRO A 119 -8.94 17.66 5.91
N MET A 120 -8.98 16.74 6.88
CA MET A 120 -9.83 15.54 6.87
C MET A 120 -11.21 15.79 7.52
N ARG A 121 -11.64 17.05 7.66
CA ARG A 121 -12.94 17.43 8.22
C ARG A 121 -13.48 18.71 7.59
N PHE A 122 -14.80 18.86 7.59
CA PHE A 122 -15.50 20.09 7.23
C PHE A 122 -16.80 20.22 8.04
N GLY A 123 -16.88 21.22 8.93
CA GLY A 123 -18.00 21.32 9.88
C GLY A 123 -18.11 20.05 10.73
N ASN A 124 -19.28 19.40 10.66
CA ASN A 124 -19.58 18.13 11.35
C ASN A 124 -19.28 16.88 10.51
N LEU A 125 -18.70 17.04 9.31
CA LEU A 125 -18.27 15.93 8.47
C LEU A 125 -16.80 15.59 8.75
N PHE A 126 -16.53 14.33 9.09
CA PHE A 126 -15.18 13.78 9.28
C PHE A 126 -14.93 12.69 8.23
N LEU A 127 -13.77 12.71 7.58
CA LEU A 127 -13.37 11.71 6.58
C LEU A 127 -12.37 10.72 7.21
N ALA A 128 -12.58 9.42 7.03
CA ALA A 128 -11.69 8.38 7.55
C ALA A 128 -11.37 7.33 6.48
N GLY A 129 -10.15 6.79 6.52
CA GLY A 129 -9.66 5.78 5.58
C GLY A 129 -9.61 6.29 4.14
N ASP A 130 -9.97 5.42 3.19
CA ASP A 130 -9.93 5.69 1.75
C ASP A 130 -10.75 6.92 1.30
N ALA A 131 -11.69 7.40 2.13
CA ALA A 131 -12.38 8.66 1.87
C ALA A 131 -11.43 9.88 1.95
N ALA A 132 -10.33 9.78 2.70
CA ALA A 132 -9.37 10.85 2.95
C ALA A 132 -7.99 10.61 2.31
N HIS A 133 -7.50 9.37 2.29
CA HIS A 133 -6.15 9.06 1.82
C HIS A 133 -6.06 7.66 1.19
N ILE A 134 -5.16 7.50 0.22
CA ILE A 134 -4.85 6.22 -0.44
C ILE A 134 -3.34 6.04 -0.42
N LEU A 135 -2.87 4.87 0.01
CA LEU A 135 -1.46 4.53 0.05
C LEU A 135 -1.16 3.43 -0.98
N PRO A 136 0.01 3.44 -1.64
CA PRO A 136 0.39 2.33 -2.49
C PRO A 136 0.51 1.05 -1.64
N PRO A 137 0.04 -0.10 -2.14
CA PRO A 137 -0.10 -1.33 -1.38
C PRO A 137 1.23 -1.93 -0.94
N THR A 138 2.37 -1.48 -1.50
CA THR A 138 3.71 -1.96 -1.18
C THR A 138 4.08 -1.82 0.30
N GLY A 139 3.56 -0.81 1.00
CA GLY A 139 3.77 -0.65 2.44
C GLY A 139 2.79 -1.40 3.34
N ALA A 140 1.76 -2.05 2.76
CA ALA A 140 0.65 -2.70 3.48
C ALA A 140 -0.05 -1.80 4.53
N ARG A 141 -0.20 -0.51 4.24
CA ARG A 141 -0.69 0.50 5.21
C ARG A 141 -2.15 0.91 5.11
N GLY A 142 -2.82 0.78 3.96
CA GLY A 142 -4.15 1.36 3.73
C GLY A 142 -5.17 1.09 4.84
N LEU A 143 -5.49 -0.18 5.07
CA LEU A 143 -6.43 -0.60 6.12
C LEU A 143 -5.96 -0.21 7.54
N ASN A 144 -4.66 -0.33 7.81
CA ASN A 144 -4.07 -0.01 9.10
C ASN A 144 -4.16 1.50 9.42
N THR A 145 -3.97 2.36 8.41
CA THR A 145 -4.12 3.81 8.56
C THR A 145 -5.59 4.18 8.74
N ALA A 146 -6.52 3.53 8.02
CA ALA A 146 -7.95 3.70 8.27
C ALA A 146 -8.35 3.32 9.70
N ALA A 147 -7.78 2.24 10.26
CA ALA A 147 -8.04 1.84 11.65
C ALA A 147 -7.60 2.91 12.66
N SER A 148 -6.45 3.55 12.45
CA SER A 148 -6.02 4.67 13.32
C SER A 148 -6.91 5.90 13.20
N ASP A 149 -7.42 6.22 12.01
CA ASP A 149 -8.39 7.32 11.85
C ASP A 149 -9.65 7.06 12.66
N ILE A 150 -10.18 5.84 12.59
CA ILE A 150 -11.36 5.42 13.35
C ILE A 150 -11.07 5.47 14.84
N TYR A 151 -9.89 5.03 15.29
CA TYR A 151 -9.48 5.12 16.69
C TYR A 151 -9.51 6.58 17.20
N TYR A 152 -8.88 7.51 16.47
CA TYR A 152 -8.86 8.92 16.85
C TYR A 152 -10.27 9.53 16.86
N LEU A 153 -11.08 9.24 15.83
CA LEU A 153 -12.43 9.77 15.73
C LEU A 153 -13.36 9.18 16.81
N TYR A 154 -13.24 7.89 17.10
CA TYR A 154 -14.00 7.22 18.16
C TYR A 154 -13.74 7.88 19.52
N HIS A 155 -12.47 8.03 19.92
CA HIS A 155 -12.15 8.63 21.21
C HIS A 155 -12.57 10.10 21.29
N ALA A 156 -12.42 10.85 20.19
CA ALA A 156 -12.91 12.22 20.10
C ALA A 156 -14.44 12.33 20.24
N LEU A 157 -15.19 11.40 19.64
CA LEU A 157 -16.65 11.34 19.77
C LEU A 157 -17.08 10.93 21.19
N VAL A 158 -16.39 9.97 21.81
CA VAL A 158 -16.64 9.57 23.20
C VAL A 158 -16.46 10.76 24.14
N ASP A 159 -15.37 11.52 23.99
CA ASP A 159 -15.10 12.70 24.80
C ASP A 159 -16.15 13.81 24.57
N HIS A 160 -16.56 14.03 23.32
CA HIS A 160 -17.63 14.99 22.98
C HIS A 160 -18.94 14.64 23.70
N TYR A 161 -19.43 13.41 23.54
CA TYR A 161 -20.75 13.03 24.06
C TYR A 161 -20.75 12.77 25.57
N SER A 162 -19.66 12.27 26.13
CA SER A 162 -19.61 11.88 27.55
C SER A 162 -19.12 13.00 28.47
N LYS A 163 -18.27 13.90 27.93
CA LYS A 163 -17.56 14.93 28.73
C LYS A 163 -17.76 16.34 28.19
N TRP A 164 -18.51 16.52 27.10
CA TRP A 164 -18.69 17.81 26.42
C TRP A 164 -17.36 18.41 25.95
N ASP A 165 -16.38 17.57 25.61
CA ASP A 165 -15.05 17.98 25.20
C ASP A 165 -14.84 17.81 23.69
N ASN A 166 -14.73 18.94 22.98
CA ASN A 166 -14.57 18.98 21.52
C ASN A 166 -13.12 18.90 21.04
N ARG A 167 -12.13 18.96 21.94
CA ARG A 167 -10.71 19.12 21.55
C ARG A 167 -10.24 18.01 20.61
N GLY A 168 -10.69 16.77 20.84
CA GLY A 168 -10.37 15.63 19.97
C GLY A 168 -10.93 15.78 18.55
N LEU A 169 -12.16 16.28 18.41
CA LEU A 169 -12.81 16.50 17.11
C LEU A 169 -12.17 17.70 16.39
N GLU A 170 -11.83 18.75 17.13
CA GLU A 170 -11.20 19.95 16.59
C GLU A 170 -9.82 19.64 16.00
N THR A 171 -9.04 18.82 16.70
CA THR A 171 -7.67 18.42 16.34
C THR A 171 -7.59 17.14 15.50
N TYR A 172 -8.73 16.53 15.16
CA TYR A 172 -8.80 15.25 14.44
C TYR A 172 -7.90 15.20 13.21
N SER A 173 -8.04 16.18 12.30
CA SER A 173 -7.26 16.20 11.06
C SER A 173 -5.76 16.32 11.32
N GLN A 174 -5.32 17.16 12.25
CA GLN A 174 -3.91 17.31 12.57
C GLN A 174 -3.31 16.00 13.09
N ARG A 175 -3.99 15.33 14.01
CA ARG A 175 -3.56 14.06 14.59
C ARG A 175 -3.51 12.94 13.56
N ALA A 176 -4.60 12.77 12.80
CA ALA A 176 -4.67 11.75 11.75
C ALA A 176 -3.61 11.99 10.66
N LEU A 177 -3.50 13.22 10.15
CA LEU A 177 -2.54 13.55 9.09
C LEU A 177 -1.09 13.32 9.48
N ALA A 178 -0.71 13.58 10.74
CA ALA A 178 0.64 13.31 11.22
C ALA A 178 1.03 11.84 11.05
N ARG A 179 0.07 10.92 11.22
CA ARG A 179 0.28 9.48 10.99
C ARG A 179 0.15 9.09 9.53
N VAL A 180 -0.85 9.63 8.82
CA VAL A 180 -1.08 9.39 7.39
C VAL A 180 0.18 9.73 6.58
N TRP A 181 0.82 10.87 6.84
CA TRP A 181 2.02 11.29 6.11
C TRP A 181 3.23 10.38 6.36
N LYS A 182 3.40 9.88 7.59
CA LYS A 182 4.44 8.88 7.88
C LYS A 182 4.17 7.57 7.14
N GLY A 183 2.92 7.12 7.12
CA GLY A 183 2.48 5.96 6.34
C GLY A 183 2.69 6.15 4.84
N GLN A 184 2.42 7.35 4.32
CA GLN A 184 2.64 7.70 2.92
C GLN A 184 4.12 7.68 2.57
N ARG A 185 4.96 8.33 3.39
CA ARG A 185 6.41 8.32 3.21
C ARG A 185 6.95 6.89 3.15
N PHE A 186 6.55 6.03 4.08
CA PHE A 186 7.01 4.64 4.10
C PHE A 186 6.53 3.85 2.87
N SER A 187 5.24 3.95 2.53
CA SER A 187 4.67 3.25 1.37
C SER A 187 5.29 3.75 0.06
N TRP A 188 5.54 5.05 -0.08
CA TRP A 188 6.26 5.66 -1.20
C TRP A 188 7.69 5.12 -1.27
N TRP A 189 8.44 5.13 -0.17
CA TRP A 189 9.83 4.66 -0.14
C TRP A 189 9.92 3.18 -0.56
N MET A 190 9.09 2.31 0.01
CA MET A 190 8.99 0.89 -0.41
C MET A 190 8.67 0.75 -1.89
N THR A 191 7.77 1.59 -2.43
CA THR A 191 7.41 1.58 -3.85
C THR A 191 8.61 1.96 -4.72
N MET A 192 9.31 3.05 -4.37
CA MET A 192 10.50 3.52 -5.08
C MET A 192 11.65 2.52 -5.01
N LEU A 193 11.80 1.79 -3.90
CA LEU A 193 12.88 0.85 -3.67
C LEU A 193 12.71 -0.46 -4.47
N LEU A 194 11.47 -0.93 -4.61
CA LEU A 194 11.20 -2.30 -5.06
C LEU A 194 10.71 -2.43 -6.51
N HIS A 195 10.23 -1.34 -7.13
CA HIS A 195 9.66 -1.37 -8.48
C HIS A 195 10.64 -0.91 -9.56
N ARG A 196 10.32 -1.27 -10.81
CA ARG A 196 11.00 -0.72 -12.00
C ARG A 196 10.19 0.43 -12.58
N PHE A 197 10.83 1.57 -12.82
CA PHE A 197 10.18 2.71 -13.47
C PHE A 197 10.66 2.77 -14.93
N PRO A 198 9.76 2.99 -15.90
CA PRO A 198 10.12 2.96 -17.32
C PRO A 198 11.16 4.00 -17.70
N ASP A 199 11.12 5.18 -17.05
CA ASP A 199 12.00 6.31 -17.36
C ASP A 199 13.20 6.43 -16.39
N SER A 200 13.54 5.38 -15.63
CA SER A 200 14.68 5.41 -14.72
C SER A 200 16.00 5.53 -15.50
N SER A 201 16.78 6.57 -15.17
CA SER A 201 18.14 6.70 -15.69
C SER A 201 19.07 5.63 -15.10
N PRO A 202 20.21 5.30 -15.73
CA PRO A 202 21.22 4.43 -15.14
C PRO A 202 21.68 4.87 -13.73
N PHE A 203 21.67 6.19 -13.47
CA PHE A 203 21.96 6.75 -12.15
C PHE A 203 20.89 6.35 -11.13
N ASP A 204 19.60 6.51 -11.46
CA ASP A 204 18.49 6.11 -10.58
C ASP A 204 18.51 4.61 -10.26
N ARG A 205 18.85 3.79 -11.27
CA ARG A 205 19.01 2.33 -11.11
C ARG A 205 20.11 2.01 -10.10
N ARG A 206 21.28 2.64 -10.24
CA ARG A 206 22.42 2.45 -9.31
C ARG A 206 22.12 2.96 -7.90
N LEU A 207 21.38 4.06 -7.77
CA LEU A 207 20.97 4.55 -6.46
C LEU A 207 19.98 3.58 -5.79
N GLN A 208 19.02 3.04 -6.53
CA GLN A 208 18.08 2.03 -6.00
C GLN A 208 18.82 0.77 -5.51
N GLU A 209 19.79 0.27 -6.28
CA GLU A 209 20.63 -0.87 -5.87
C GLU A 209 21.47 -0.55 -4.63
N THR A 210 22.02 0.67 -4.56
CA THR A 210 22.82 1.14 -3.42
C THR A 210 21.97 1.27 -2.16
N GLU A 211 20.73 1.77 -2.27
CA GLU A 211 19.79 1.89 -1.15
C GLU A 211 19.41 0.51 -0.60
N LEU A 212 19.17 -0.48 -1.46
CA LEU A 212 18.95 -1.87 -1.05
C LEU A 212 20.18 -2.46 -0.37
N ALA A 213 21.37 -2.26 -0.94
CA ALA A 213 22.61 -2.73 -0.36
C ALA A 213 22.87 -2.10 1.03
N TYR A 214 22.63 -0.80 1.17
CA TYR A 214 22.72 -0.10 2.44
C TYR A 214 21.75 -0.69 3.47
N LEU A 215 20.47 -0.84 3.09
CA LEU A 215 19.43 -1.42 3.93
C LEU A 215 19.85 -2.78 4.50
N PHE A 216 20.45 -3.67 3.70
CA PHE A 216 20.89 -4.99 4.17
C PHE A 216 22.24 -4.99 4.88
N SER A 217 22.97 -3.88 4.88
CA SER A 217 24.30 -3.75 5.52
C SER A 217 24.30 -2.98 6.84
N SER A 218 23.18 -2.32 7.19
CA SER A 218 23.05 -1.52 8.42
C SER A 218 21.89 -2.03 9.28
N GLU A 219 22.20 -2.36 10.54
CA GLU A 219 21.19 -2.76 11.52
C GLU A 219 20.19 -1.64 11.81
N GLU A 220 20.63 -0.38 11.82
CA GLU A 220 19.78 0.79 12.03
C GLU A 220 18.80 0.99 10.88
N ALA A 221 19.25 0.76 9.64
CA ALA A 221 18.38 0.83 8.47
C ALA A 221 17.31 -0.29 8.50
N LEU A 222 17.70 -1.52 8.87
CA LEU A 222 16.77 -2.63 9.06
C LEU A 222 15.77 -2.35 10.20
N ALA A 223 16.24 -1.81 11.33
CA ALA A 223 15.38 -1.43 12.44
C ALA A 223 14.38 -0.35 12.03
N SER A 224 14.79 0.62 11.21
CA SER A 224 13.90 1.65 10.66
C SER A 224 12.84 1.05 9.73
N LEU A 225 13.22 0.12 8.84
CA LEU A 225 12.24 -0.62 8.04
C LEU A 225 11.27 -1.38 8.93
N ALA A 226 11.78 -2.10 9.94
CA ALA A 226 10.98 -2.93 10.83
C ALA A 226 9.98 -2.09 11.64
N GLU A 227 10.39 -0.97 12.26
CA GLU A 227 9.47 -0.09 13.01
C GLU A 227 8.35 0.39 12.11
N ASN A 228 8.69 0.78 10.87
CA ASN A 228 7.73 1.33 9.96
C ASN A 228 6.82 0.23 9.44
N TYR A 229 7.32 -0.99 9.24
CA TYR A 229 6.58 -2.16 8.75
C TYR A 229 5.58 -2.70 9.78
N VAL A 230 5.95 -2.77 11.06
CA VAL A 230 4.99 -3.14 12.13
C VAL A 230 4.00 -2.01 12.43
N GLY A 231 4.42 -0.76 12.20
CA GLY A 231 3.61 0.43 12.38
C GLY A 231 3.91 1.14 13.69
N GLN A 232 3.93 2.47 13.62
CA GLN A 232 4.23 3.32 14.77
C GLN A 232 3.10 3.32 15.82
N PRO A 233 3.39 3.68 17.09
CA PRO A 233 2.36 3.87 18.12
C PRO A 233 1.25 4.85 17.72
N PHE A 234 0.06 4.66 18.29
CA PHE A 234 -1.12 5.51 18.03
C PHE A 234 -1.04 6.84 18.78
#